data_AF-A0A950KDC1-F1
#
_entry.id   AF-A0A950KDC1-F1
#
_cell.length_a   1.000
_cell.length_b   1.000
_cell.length_c   1.000
_cell.angle_alpha   90.00
_cell.angle_beta   90.00
_cell.angle_gamma   90.00
#
_symmetry.space_group_name_H-M   'P 1'
#
loop_
_entity.id
_entity.type
_entity.pdbx_description
1 polymer ?
#
loop_
_entity_poly.entity_id
_entity_poly.type
_entity_poly.pdbx_seq_one_letter_code
_entity_poly.pdbx_strand_id
1 'polypeptide(L)'
;MAAACAGPLRGSAHFTPTWVKLRAPGQRDAKHMVWDWIEPKTLAVVRMITARIDRRWYDVVIRPDRVVVSERPTGRQRSFYLLRQLEDFCVGLGAAPKAQEVAPRRTTEPVAPPWRGRWQPRPAASPEELKNEVARLHETVTILRNKRRQAEAERDRWERLARNLEAELIEMRGLTGPAAGSFAAADRYRRAKKAVARLTHPDSAGATGLEAKIREKLFKEFWAEFERIEAEP
;
A
#
# COMPACT_ATOMS: atom_id res chain seq x y z
N MET A 1 -57.21 -16.85 -50.60
CA MET A 1 -56.36 -15.73 -50.12
C MET A 1 -55.64 -16.26 -48.88
N ALA A 2 -54.47 -16.91 -49.03
CA ALA A 2 -53.12 -16.31 -48.98
C ALA A 2 -52.94 -15.47 -47.69
N ALA A 3 -51.98 -15.71 -46.79
CA ALA A 3 -50.61 -16.17 -47.01
C ALA A 3 -50.05 -16.95 -45.81
N ALA A 4 -49.08 -17.81 -46.13
CA ALA A 4 -48.14 -18.46 -45.23
C ALA A 4 -47.11 -17.45 -44.68
N CYS A 5 -46.43 -17.80 -43.59
CA CYS A 5 -44.98 -17.65 -43.45
C CYS A 5 -44.47 -18.45 -42.24
N ALA A 6 -43.47 -19.29 -42.49
CA ALA A 6 -42.82 -20.18 -41.57
C ALA A 6 -41.33 -19.78 -41.41
N GLY A 7 -40.83 -19.78 -40.16
CA GLY A 7 -39.42 -19.88 -39.73
C GLY A 7 -38.41 -18.80 -40.21
N PRO A 8 -37.12 -18.81 -39.77
CA PRO A 8 -36.45 -19.75 -38.85
C PRO A 8 -35.44 -19.15 -37.80
N LEU A 9 -35.07 -20.02 -36.84
CA LEU A 9 -33.76 -20.28 -36.20
C LEU A 9 -32.88 -19.20 -35.51
N ARG A 10 -32.51 -19.57 -34.26
CA ARG A 10 -31.19 -19.50 -33.58
C ARG A 10 -30.48 -18.16 -33.39
N GLY A 11 -30.18 -17.87 -32.12
CA GLY A 11 -28.92 -17.21 -31.74
C GLY A 11 -28.94 -16.56 -30.35
N SER A 12 -27.90 -16.86 -29.57
CA SER A 12 -27.48 -16.15 -28.34
C SER A 12 -28.37 -16.34 -27.10
N ALA A 13 -27.90 -16.23 -25.87
CA ALA A 13 -26.60 -16.34 -25.24
C ALA A 13 -26.92 -16.40 -23.75
N HIS A 14 -26.09 -17.08 -22.97
CA HIS A 14 -26.20 -17.15 -21.52
C HIS A 14 -26.23 -15.75 -20.89
N PHE A 15 -27.23 -15.47 -20.06
CA PHE A 15 -27.18 -14.35 -19.12
C PHE A 15 -27.63 -14.82 -17.74
N THR A 16 -26.66 -15.25 -16.94
CA THR A 16 -26.86 -15.39 -15.49
C THR A 16 -26.80 -13.99 -14.87
N PRO A 17 -27.77 -13.58 -14.03
CA PRO A 17 -27.66 -12.32 -13.32
C PRO A 17 -26.50 -12.39 -12.31
N THR A 18 -25.44 -11.67 -12.62
CA THR A 18 -24.34 -11.37 -11.70
C THR A 18 -24.87 -10.47 -10.59
N TRP A 19 -24.98 -10.99 -9.36
CA TRP A 19 -25.15 -10.15 -8.19
C TRP A 19 -23.82 -9.45 -7.90
N VAL A 20 -23.65 -8.25 -8.45
CA VAL A 20 -22.60 -7.32 -8.03
C VAL A 20 -23.06 -6.72 -6.70
N LYS A 21 -22.54 -7.22 -5.59
CA LYS A 21 -22.55 -6.47 -4.32
C LYS A 21 -21.60 -5.29 -4.49
N LEU A 22 -22.14 -4.13 -4.86
CA LEU A 22 -21.46 -2.84 -4.74
C LEU A 22 -21.19 -2.62 -3.25
N ARG A 23 -19.91 -2.75 -2.86
CA ARG A 23 -19.43 -2.43 -1.51
C ARG A 23 -19.24 -0.92 -1.45
N ALA A 24 -19.88 -0.27 -0.48
CA ALA A 24 -19.76 1.17 -0.26
C ALA A 24 -18.30 1.58 0.04
N PRO A 25 -17.84 2.75 -0.44
CA PRO A 25 -16.50 3.25 -0.15
C PRO A 25 -16.47 3.83 1.28
N GLY A 26 -15.61 3.31 2.15
CA GLY A 26 -15.31 4.00 3.42
C GLY A 26 -15.14 3.17 4.68
N GLN A 27 -14.79 1.89 4.60
CA GLN A 27 -14.44 1.11 5.79
C GLN A 27 -13.06 0.45 5.57
N ARG A 28 -12.00 1.10 6.08
CA ARG A 28 -10.64 0.56 6.04
C ARG A 28 -10.30 0.02 7.42
N ASP A 29 -10.56 -1.27 7.63
CA ASP A 29 -9.91 -2.01 8.71
C ASP A 29 -8.40 -2.04 8.45
N ALA A 30 -7.61 -1.56 9.41
CA ALA A 30 -6.14 -1.40 9.36
C ALA A 30 -5.33 -2.72 9.26
N LYS A 31 -5.95 -3.81 8.76
CA LYS A 31 -5.29 -5.09 8.46
C LYS A 31 -5.28 -5.46 6.98
N HIS A 32 -5.80 -4.59 6.12
CA HIS A 32 -5.88 -4.83 4.68
C HIS A 32 -5.04 -3.82 3.91
N MET A 33 -3.86 -4.26 3.47
CA MET A 33 -3.05 -3.52 2.50
C MET A 33 -3.76 -3.63 1.14
N VAL A 34 -4.58 -2.64 0.81
CA VAL A 34 -5.23 -2.53 -0.51
C VAL A 34 -4.21 -1.94 -1.49
N TRP A 35 -4.01 -2.62 -2.62
CA TRP A 35 -2.94 -2.39 -3.60
C TRP A 35 -3.12 -1.15 -4.49
N ASP A 36 -3.73 -0.07 -4.01
CA ASP A 36 -4.11 1.03 -4.92
C ASP A 36 -2.90 1.75 -5.56
N TRP A 37 -1.71 1.67 -4.96
CA TRP A 37 -0.44 2.01 -5.61
C TRP A 37 0.64 1.03 -5.14
N ILE A 38 1.15 0.18 -6.04
CA ILE A 38 2.27 -0.71 -5.68
C ILE A 38 3.52 0.16 -5.53
N GLU A 39 3.86 0.53 -4.29
CA GLU A 39 5.16 1.14 -4.01
C GLU A 39 6.27 0.29 -4.66
N PRO A 40 7.31 0.90 -5.25
CA PRO A 40 8.40 0.16 -5.91
C PRO A 40 9.00 -0.95 -5.05
N LYS A 41 9.03 -0.75 -3.72
CA LYS A 41 9.49 -1.73 -2.73
C LYS A 41 8.56 -2.95 -2.66
N THR A 42 7.25 -2.74 -2.66
CA THR A 42 6.25 -3.81 -2.65
C THR A 42 6.29 -4.64 -3.93
N LEU A 43 6.52 -3.99 -5.09
CA LEU A 43 6.67 -4.69 -6.37
C LEU A 43 7.89 -5.62 -6.38
N ALA A 44 9.01 -5.19 -5.77
CA ALA A 44 10.20 -6.01 -5.63
C ALA A 44 9.94 -7.28 -4.79
N VAL A 45 9.19 -7.15 -3.69
CA VAL A 45 8.81 -8.28 -2.83
C VAL A 45 7.87 -9.24 -3.57
N VAL A 46 6.86 -8.73 -4.28
CA VAL A 46 5.96 -9.57 -5.12
C VAL A 46 6.74 -10.34 -6.17
N ARG A 47 7.66 -9.67 -6.88
CA ARG A 47 8.52 -10.32 -7.87
C ARG A 47 9.40 -11.40 -7.23
N MET A 48 9.94 -11.14 -6.05
CA MET A 48 10.74 -12.12 -5.31
C MET A 48 9.93 -13.36 -4.91
N ILE A 49 8.69 -13.19 -4.44
CA ILE A 49 7.82 -14.31 -4.04
C ILE A 49 7.36 -15.10 -5.28
N THR A 50 6.88 -14.40 -6.31
CA THR A 50 6.36 -15.02 -7.55
C THR A 50 7.45 -15.68 -8.39
N ALA A 51 8.72 -15.27 -8.24
CA ALA A 51 9.86 -15.95 -8.86
C ALA A 51 10.04 -17.40 -8.38
N ARG A 52 9.41 -17.80 -7.27
CA ARG A 52 9.44 -19.16 -6.74
C ARG A 52 8.43 -20.10 -7.40
N ILE A 53 7.47 -19.55 -8.14
CA ILE A 53 6.43 -20.33 -8.81
C ILE A 53 7.02 -20.94 -10.09
N ASP A 54 6.86 -22.26 -10.29
CA ASP A 54 7.35 -22.94 -11.50
C ASP A 54 6.54 -22.49 -12.73
N ARG A 55 7.21 -21.74 -13.62
CA ARG A 55 6.64 -21.22 -14.88
C ARG A 55 6.27 -22.29 -15.90
N ARG A 56 6.67 -23.56 -15.69
CA ARG A 56 6.21 -24.69 -16.50
C ARG A 56 4.75 -25.02 -16.22
N TRP A 57 4.30 -24.81 -14.99
CA TRP A 57 2.98 -25.20 -14.51
C TRP A 57 2.05 -24.00 -14.30
N TYR A 58 2.59 -22.81 -14.06
CA TYR A 58 1.81 -21.63 -13.75
C TYR A 58 2.24 -20.38 -14.54
N ASP A 59 1.25 -19.60 -14.97
CA ASP A 59 1.44 -18.25 -15.48
C ASP A 59 1.12 -17.22 -14.39
N VAL A 60 1.98 -16.22 -14.22
CA VAL A 60 1.82 -15.17 -13.21
C VAL A 60 1.67 -13.82 -13.90
N VAL A 61 0.57 -13.14 -13.62
CA VAL A 61 0.30 -11.78 -14.10
C VAL A 61 0.16 -10.85 -12.91
N ILE A 62 1.09 -9.91 -12.78
CA ILE A 62 1.05 -8.88 -11.74
C ILE A 62 0.25 -7.69 -12.29
N ARG A 63 -0.87 -7.36 -11.65
CA ARG A 63 -1.69 -6.19 -11.95
C ARG A 63 -1.52 -5.14 -10.84
N PRO A 64 -1.89 -3.87 -11.08
CA PRO A 64 -1.81 -2.83 -10.06
C PRO A 64 -2.53 -3.22 -8.76
N ASP A 65 -3.69 -3.88 -8.86
CA ASP A 65 -4.59 -4.17 -7.76
C ASP A 65 -4.45 -5.59 -7.15
N ARG A 66 -3.78 -6.51 -7.85
CA ARG A 66 -3.68 -7.94 -7.45
C ARG A 66 -2.64 -8.72 -8.23
N VAL A 67 -2.29 -9.89 -7.71
CA VAL A 67 -1.50 -10.90 -8.43
C VAL A 67 -2.42 -12.02 -8.88
N VAL A 68 -2.35 -12.37 -10.15
CA VAL A 68 -3.10 -13.48 -10.74
C VAL A 68 -2.15 -14.62 -11.04
N VAL A 69 -2.46 -15.82 -10.56
CA VAL A 69 -1.74 -17.04 -10.90
C VAL A 69 -2.70 -18.01 -11.60
N SER A 70 -2.34 -18.43 -12.80
CA SER A 70 -3.12 -19.35 -13.62
C SER A 70 -2.37 -20.67 -13.79
N GLU A 71 -3.01 -21.79 -13.51
CA GLU A 71 -2.46 -23.13 -13.71
C GLU A 71 -2.65 -23.57 -15.17
N ARG A 72 -1.55 -23.82 -15.89
CA ARG A 72 -1.56 -24.16 -17.32
C ARG A 72 -2.34 -25.43 -17.69
N PRO A 73 -2.19 -26.57 -16.99
CA PRO A 73 -2.89 -27.80 -17.39
C PRO A 73 -4.39 -27.75 -17.15
N THR A 74 -4.86 -27.02 -16.13
CA THR A 74 -6.27 -27.01 -15.73
C THR A 74 -7.00 -25.73 -16.12
N GLY A 75 -6.27 -24.68 -16.50
CA GLY A 75 -6.79 -23.33 -16.71
C GLY A 75 -7.29 -22.65 -15.43
N ARG A 76 -7.10 -23.25 -14.25
CA ARG A 76 -7.61 -22.70 -12.99
C ARG A 76 -6.85 -21.44 -12.62
N GLN A 77 -7.59 -20.37 -12.36
CA GLN A 77 -7.03 -19.08 -11.99
C GLN A 77 -7.30 -18.77 -10.52
N ARG A 78 -6.29 -18.26 -9.81
CA ARG A 78 -6.41 -17.71 -8.45
C ARG A 78 -5.92 -16.27 -8.44
N SER A 79 -6.64 -15.41 -7.73
CA SER A 79 -6.31 -13.99 -7.60
C SER A 79 -6.00 -13.66 -6.14
N PHE A 80 -4.91 -12.93 -5.91
CA PHE A 80 -4.40 -12.59 -4.59
C PHE A 80 -4.42 -11.08 -4.43
N TYR A 81 -5.20 -10.61 -3.45
CA TYR A 81 -5.35 -9.19 -3.12
C TYR A 81 -4.53 -8.80 -1.89
N LEU A 82 -3.83 -9.76 -1.28
CA LEU A 82 -2.98 -9.52 -0.11
C LEU A 82 -1.69 -10.32 -0.27
N LEU A 83 -0.56 -9.72 0.12
CA LEU A 83 0.76 -10.36 0.01
C LEU A 83 0.81 -11.68 0.78
N ARG A 84 0.22 -11.72 1.98
CA ARG A 84 0.15 -12.92 2.81
C ARG A 84 -0.57 -14.09 2.14
N GLN A 85 -1.66 -13.83 1.42
CA GLN A 85 -2.37 -14.89 0.70
C GLN A 85 -1.50 -15.51 -0.41
N LEU A 86 -0.70 -14.67 -1.07
CA LEU A 86 0.24 -15.11 -2.09
C LEU A 86 1.39 -15.92 -1.49
N GLU A 87 1.92 -15.51 -0.33
CA GLU A 87 2.94 -16.25 0.42
C GLU A 87 2.42 -17.62 0.86
N ASP A 88 1.24 -17.67 1.50
CA ASP A 88 0.60 -18.91 1.95
C ASP A 88 0.36 -19.86 0.77
N PHE A 89 -0.06 -19.31 -0.38
CA PHE A 89 -0.20 -20.08 -1.61
C PHE A 89 1.13 -20.64 -2.12
N CYS A 90 2.20 -19.85 -2.13
CA CYS A 90 3.52 -20.31 -2.54
C CYS A 90 4.04 -21.41 -1.60
N VAL A 91 3.87 -21.26 -0.29
CA VAL A 91 4.22 -22.30 0.70
C VAL A 91 3.42 -23.58 0.44
N GLY A 92 2.13 -23.46 0.15
CA GLY A 92 1.25 -24.60 -0.15
C GLY A 92 1.58 -25.33 -1.46
N LEU A 93 2.21 -24.67 -2.43
CA LEU A 93 2.69 -25.31 -3.66
C LEU A 93 3.94 -26.18 -3.45
N GLY A 94 4.44 -26.31 -2.22
CA GLY A 94 5.75 -26.92 -1.98
C GLY A 94 6.90 -26.03 -2.49
N ALA A 95 6.61 -24.78 -2.88
CA ALA A 95 7.61 -23.73 -2.96
C ALA A 95 7.92 -23.24 -1.53
N ALA A 96 8.29 -24.18 -0.65
CA ALA A 96 9.01 -23.87 0.57
C ALA A 96 10.18 -22.94 0.19
N PRO A 97 10.59 -22.02 1.09
CA PRO A 97 11.87 -21.36 0.87
C PRO A 97 12.88 -22.48 0.68
N LYS A 98 13.39 -22.65 -0.55
CA LYS A 98 14.66 -23.30 -0.75
C LYS A 98 15.63 -22.38 -0.01
N ALA A 99 15.77 -22.60 1.30
CA ALA A 99 17.02 -22.37 2.00
C ALA A 99 18.03 -22.91 1.02
N GLN A 100 18.84 -22.02 0.47
CA GLN A 100 19.72 -22.32 -0.65
C GLN A 100 20.50 -23.58 -0.29
N GLU A 101 20.00 -24.71 -0.77
CA GLU A 101 20.70 -25.97 -0.73
C GLU A 101 21.68 -25.81 -1.88
N VAL A 102 22.81 -25.22 -1.52
CA VAL A 102 23.99 -25.10 -2.36
C VAL A 102 24.45 -26.54 -2.58
N ALA A 103 23.83 -27.21 -3.54
CA ALA A 103 24.34 -28.45 -4.08
C ALA A 103 25.77 -28.15 -4.59
N PRO A 104 26.76 -28.98 -4.23
CA PRO A 104 28.16 -28.71 -4.54
C PRO A 104 28.31 -28.67 -6.05
N ARG A 105 28.54 -27.45 -6.58
CA ARG A 105 28.94 -27.27 -7.97
C ARG A 105 30.22 -28.09 -8.18
N ARG A 106 30.16 -29.04 -9.12
CA ARG A 106 31.33 -29.74 -9.64
C ARG A 106 32.35 -28.69 -10.11
N THR A 107 33.44 -28.60 -9.36
CA THR A 107 34.81 -28.25 -9.77
C THR A 107 34.95 -27.58 -11.15
N THR A 108 34.59 -26.30 -11.23
CA THR A 108 35.50 -25.33 -11.85
C THR A 108 36.40 -24.84 -10.73
N GLU A 109 37.70 -24.78 -10.98
CA GLU A 109 38.74 -24.42 -10.01
C GLU A 109 38.30 -23.34 -9.00
N PRO A 110 38.72 -23.46 -7.73
CA PRO A 110 38.41 -22.47 -6.71
C PRO A 110 39.05 -21.15 -7.10
N VAL A 111 38.32 -20.30 -7.82
CA VAL A 111 38.62 -18.88 -7.93
C VAL A 111 38.58 -18.37 -6.49
N ALA A 112 39.78 -18.14 -5.95
CA ALA A 112 39.94 -17.56 -4.64
C ALA A 112 39.05 -16.31 -4.59
N PRO A 113 38.10 -16.21 -3.63
CA PRO A 113 37.33 -15.00 -3.50
C PRO A 113 38.30 -13.81 -3.39
N PRO A 114 37.96 -12.63 -3.95
CA PRO A 114 38.85 -11.46 -3.95
C PRO A 114 39.24 -10.98 -2.55
N TRP A 115 38.59 -11.48 -1.50
CA TRP A 115 38.96 -11.28 -0.10
C TRP A 115 39.98 -12.29 0.45
N ARG A 116 40.56 -13.19 -0.35
CA ARG A 116 41.83 -13.89 -0.01
C ARG A 116 43.06 -12.99 -0.15
N GLY A 117 42.90 -11.67 -0.03
CA GLY A 117 43.93 -10.87 0.58
C GLY A 117 44.22 -11.43 1.96
N ARG A 118 45.51 -11.56 2.31
CA ARG A 118 46.03 -12.01 3.61
C ARG A 118 45.10 -11.54 4.73
N TRP A 119 44.27 -12.44 5.28
CA TRP A 119 43.39 -12.12 6.41
C TRP A 119 44.34 -11.77 7.56
N GLN A 120 44.61 -10.49 7.73
CA GLN A 120 45.43 -10.04 8.82
C GLN A 120 44.52 -10.11 10.03
N PRO A 121 44.80 -10.99 11.02
CA PRO A 121 44.05 -10.97 12.26
C PRO A 121 44.13 -9.55 12.77
N ARG A 122 42.96 -8.93 12.95
CA ARG A 122 42.88 -7.59 13.56
C ARG A 122 43.69 -7.68 14.86
N PRO A 123 44.70 -6.81 15.06
CA PRO A 123 45.49 -6.84 16.28
C PRO A 123 44.53 -6.82 17.47
N ALA A 124 44.79 -7.65 18.47
CA ALA A 124 43.93 -7.77 19.64
C ALA A 124 43.73 -6.36 20.21
N ALA A 125 42.48 -5.87 20.15
CA ALA A 125 42.14 -4.56 20.69
C ALA A 125 42.56 -4.53 22.16
N SER A 126 43.13 -3.41 22.60
CA SER A 126 43.52 -3.31 24.00
C SER A 126 42.29 -3.44 24.90
N PRO A 127 42.41 -3.97 26.13
CA PRO A 127 41.29 -4.05 27.06
C PRO A 127 40.58 -2.70 27.27
N GLU A 128 41.30 -1.59 27.18
CA GLU A 128 40.75 -0.23 27.28
C GLU A 128 39.96 0.18 26.03
N GLU A 129 40.42 -0.18 24.83
CA GLU A 129 39.65 0.03 23.58
C GLU A 129 38.31 -0.71 23.62
N LEU A 130 38.31 -1.95 24.13
CA LEU A 130 37.07 -2.72 24.27
C LEU A 130 36.10 -2.10 25.28
N LYS A 131 36.61 -1.60 26.42
CA LYS A 131 35.77 -0.89 27.41
C LYS A 131 35.15 0.37 26.82
N ASN A 132 35.96 1.17 26.10
CA ASN A 132 35.48 2.39 25.45
C ASN A 132 34.44 2.09 24.37
N GLU A 133 34.64 1.04 23.58
CA GLU A 133 33.67 0.63 22.57
C GLU A 133 32.38 0.11 23.20
N VAL A 134 32.47 -0.69 24.28
CA VAL A 134 31.28 -1.13 25.03
C VAL A 134 30.52 0.07 25.60
N ALA A 135 31.20 1.06 26.17
CA ALA A 135 30.57 2.27 26.69
C ALA A 135 29.86 3.07 25.58
N ARG A 136 30.53 3.27 24.44
CA ARG A 136 29.97 3.95 23.27
C ARG A 136 28.75 3.22 22.69
N LEU A 137 28.81 1.90 22.60
CA LEU A 137 27.69 1.08 22.13
C LEU A 137 26.51 1.16 23.10
N HIS A 138 26.74 1.16 24.41
CA HIS A 138 25.68 1.36 25.41
C HIS A 138 25.02 2.72 25.27
N GLU A 139 25.79 3.79 25.08
CA GLU A 139 25.25 5.13 24.83
C GLU A 139 24.39 5.16 23.56
N THR A 140 24.91 4.58 22.47
CA THR A 140 24.20 4.50 21.18
C THR A 140 22.88 3.74 21.33
N VAL A 141 22.88 2.59 22.01
CA VAL A 141 21.67 1.81 22.29
C VAL A 141 20.67 2.62 23.11
N THR A 142 21.13 3.40 24.07
CA THR A 142 20.28 4.25 24.91
C THR A 142 19.62 5.35 24.08
N ILE A 143 20.38 6.04 23.23
CA ILE A 143 19.85 7.07 22.31
C ILE A 143 18.81 6.47 21.36
N LEU A 144 19.11 5.32 20.75
CA LEU A 144 18.18 4.66 19.82
C LEU A 144 16.89 4.21 20.50
N ARG A 145 16.98 3.70 21.73
CA ARG A 145 15.79 3.35 22.53
C ARG A 145 14.92 4.57 22.82
N ASN A 146 15.52 5.71 23.14
CA ASN A 146 14.77 6.95 23.37
C ASN A 146 14.10 7.46 22.10
N LYS A 147 14.82 7.47 20.96
CA LYS A 147 14.24 7.84 19.66
C LYS A 147 13.07 6.94 19.27
N ARG A 148 13.20 5.63 19.50
CA ARG A 148 12.11 4.68 19.27
C ARG A 148 10.88 5.01 20.12
N ARG A 149 11.05 5.26 21.42
CA ARG A 149 9.94 5.63 22.32
C ARG A 149 9.24 6.91 21.88
N GLN A 150 10.00 7.90 21.42
CA GLN A 150 9.44 9.15 20.88
C GLN A 150 8.59 8.89 19.62
N ALA A 151 9.12 8.12 18.66
CA ALA A 151 8.38 7.77 17.45
C ALA A 151 7.10 6.95 17.74
N GLU A 152 7.16 6.02 18.71
CA GLU A 152 5.98 5.28 19.18
C GLU A 152 4.93 6.21 19.80
N ALA A 153 5.34 7.15 20.65
CA ALA A 153 4.43 8.14 21.25
C ALA A 153 3.79 9.08 20.22
N GLU A 154 4.54 9.51 19.21
CA GLU A 154 4.03 10.31 18.09
C GLU A 154 3.02 9.53 17.26
N ARG A 155 3.35 8.28 16.90
CA ARG A 155 2.42 7.39 16.17
C ARG A 155 1.11 7.24 16.94
N ASP A 156 1.17 6.94 18.23
CA ASP A 156 -0.02 6.73 19.06
C ASP A 156 -0.84 8.02 19.20
N ARG A 157 -0.19 9.19 19.21
CA ARG A 157 -0.88 10.49 19.16
C ARG A 157 -1.62 10.67 17.85
N TRP A 158 -0.99 10.39 16.71
CA TRP A 158 -1.64 10.50 15.40
C TRP A 158 -2.77 9.50 15.23
N GLU A 159 -2.61 8.28 15.73
CA GLU A 159 -3.67 7.27 15.70
C GLU A 159 -4.90 7.71 16.50
N ARG A 160 -4.71 8.29 17.70
CA ARG A 160 -5.83 8.87 18.48
C ARG A 160 -6.51 10.02 17.73
N LEU A 161 -5.73 10.93 17.14
CA LEU A 161 -6.29 12.04 16.37
C LEU A 161 -7.11 11.55 15.18
N ALA A 162 -6.58 10.57 14.43
CA ALA A 162 -7.27 9.99 13.28
C ALA A 162 -8.60 9.34 13.69
N ARG A 163 -8.61 8.56 14.78
CA ARG A 163 -9.85 7.94 15.30
C ARG A 163 -10.89 8.98 15.73
N ASN A 164 -10.45 10.06 16.37
CA ASN A 164 -11.36 11.14 16.77
C ASN A 164 -11.99 11.83 15.55
N LEU A 165 -11.18 12.14 14.54
CA LEU A 165 -11.66 12.73 13.29
C LEU A 165 -12.60 11.78 12.52
N GLU A 166 -12.31 10.48 12.50
CA GLU A 166 -13.22 9.48 11.92
C GLU A 166 -14.56 9.44 12.65
N ALA A 167 -14.56 9.51 13.99
CA ALA A 167 -15.77 9.56 14.78
C ALA A 167 -16.60 10.84 14.51
N GLU A 168 -15.94 12.01 14.46
CA GLU A 168 -16.59 13.28 14.10
C GLU A 168 -17.20 13.23 12.69
N LEU A 169 -16.51 12.62 11.73
CA LEU A 169 -17.04 12.44 10.37
C LEU A 169 -18.27 11.53 10.33
N ILE A 170 -18.27 10.45 11.13
CA ILE A 170 -19.44 9.56 11.25
C ILE A 170 -20.62 10.30 11.88
N GLU A 171 -20.38 11.07 12.94
CA GLU A 171 -21.43 11.88 13.59
C GLU A 171 -22.03 12.90 12.61
N MET A 172 -21.18 13.64 11.88
CA MET A 172 -21.62 14.59 10.86
C MET A 172 -22.38 13.92 9.71
N ARG A 173 -22.01 12.69 9.35
CA ARG A 173 -22.74 11.86 8.37
C ARG A 173 -24.08 11.36 8.91
N GLY A 174 -24.16 11.00 10.19
CA GLY A 174 -25.41 10.60 10.85
C GLY A 174 -26.42 11.74 10.97
N LEU A 175 -25.94 12.96 11.22
CA LEU A 175 -26.75 14.18 11.24
C LEU A 175 -27.18 14.64 9.83
N THR A 176 -26.67 14.02 8.77
CA THR A 176 -27.04 14.27 7.36
C THR A 176 -27.94 13.19 6.80
N GLY A 177 -29.00 12.84 7.55
CA GLY A 177 -30.11 12.08 6.99
C GLY A 177 -30.67 12.74 5.71
N PRO A 178 -31.32 11.97 4.82
CA PRO A 178 -31.70 12.38 3.46
C PRO A 178 -32.69 13.57 3.37
N ALA A 179 -33.12 14.12 4.51
CA ALA A 179 -34.05 15.25 4.61
C ALA A 179 -33.37 16.62 4.90
N ALA A 180 -32.06 16.66 5.19
CA ALA A 180 -31.34 17.93 5.35
C ALA A 180 -31.01 18.52 3.98
N GLY A 181 -31.98 19.26 3.41
CA GLY A 181 -32.01 19.78 2.03
C GLY A 181 -30.73 20.45 1.53
N SER A 182 -30.59 20.54 0.20
CA SER A 182 -29.38 20.98 -0.52
C SER A 182 -28.77 22.30 -0.03
N PHE A 183 -29.55 23.19 0.56
CA PHE A 183 -29.08 24.41 1.22
C PHE A 183 -28.11 24.14 2.39
N ALA A 184 -28.36 23.13 3.23
CA ALA A 184 -27.48 22.78 4.33
C ALA A 184 -26.15 22.17 3.84
N ALA A 185 -26.18 21.43 2.74
CA ALA A 185 -24.97 20.90 2.10
C ALA A 185 -24.14 22.02 1.47
N ALA A 186 -24.78 22.96 0.76
CA ALA A 186 -24.11 24.13 0.19
C ALA A 186 -23.49 25.05 1.25
N ASP A 187 -24.18 25.26 2.39
CA ASP A 187 -23.65 26.03 3.51
C ASP A 187 -22.45 25.34 4.17
N ARG A 188 -22.50 24.02 4.35
CA ARG A 188 -21.36 23.24 4.89
C ARG A 188 -20.16 23.29 3.95
N TYR A 189 -20.39 23.13 2.65
CA TYR A 189 -19.35 23.23 1.64
C TYR A 189 -18.70 24.63 1.63
N ARG A 190 -19.50 25.70 1.67
CA ARG A 190 -19.00 27.08 1.76
C ARG A 190 -18.16 27.33 3.02
N ARG A 191 -18.58 26.78 4.17
CA ARG A 191 -17.83 26.86 5.43
C ARG A 191 -16.50 26.09 5.35
N ALA A 192 -16.51 24.89 4.77
CA ALA A 192 -15.31 24.09 4.56
C ALA A 192 -14.32 24.79 3.61
N LYS A 193 -14.78 25.30 2.46
CA LYS A 193 -13.99 26.08 1.50
C LYS A 193 -13.33 27.30 2.19
N LYS A 194 -14.10 28.05 2.98
CA LYS A 194 -13.60 29.20 3.74
C LYS A 194 -12.57 28.80 4.80
N ALA A 195 -12.78 27.69 5.50
CA ALA A 195 -11.83 27.19 6.51
C ALA A 195 -10.50 26.74 5.90
N VAL A 196 -10.55 25.98 4.80
CA VAL A 196 -9.36 25.54 4.07
C VAL A 196 -8.60 26.73 3.51
N ALA A 197 -9.29 27.68 2.87
CA ALA A 197 -8.68 28.91 2.38
C ALA A 197 -7.94 29.63 3.50
N ARG A 198 -8.56 29.83 4.66
CA ARG A 198 -7.93 30.50 5.81
C ARG A 198 -6.68 29.79 6.33
N LEU A 199 -6.67 28.46 6.34
CA LEU A 199 -5.54 27.65 6.85
C LEU A 199 -4.37 27.55 5.87
N THR A 200 -4.68 27.53 4.57
CA THR A 200 -3.71 27.24 3.51
C THR A 200 -3.31 28.47 2.71
N HIS A 201 -3.95 29.64 2.93
CA HIS A 201 -3.56 30.86 2.24
C HIS A 201 -2.10 31.21 2.52
N PRO A 202 -1.28 31.57 1.51
CA PRO A 202 0.11 31.96 1.73
C PRO A 202 0.24 33.17 2.66
N ASP A 203 -0.72 34.10 2.62
CA ASP A 203 -0.73 35.31 3.48
C ASP A 203 -1.37 35.10 4.88
N SER A 204 -1.68 33.85 5.25
CA SER A 204 -2.17 33.58 6.60
C SER A 204 -1.06 33.83 7.62
N ALA A 205 -1.33 34.71 8.59
CA ALA A 205 -0.33 35.24 9.52
C ALA A 205 0.52 34.12 10.16
N GLY A 206 1.84 34.15 9.89
CA GLY A 206 2.82 33.26 10.53
C GLY A 206 3.55 32.28 9.60
N ALA A 207 3.14 32.11 8.34
CA ALA A 207 3.85 31.24 7.41
C ALA A 207 5.10 31.93 6.84
N THR A 208 6.29 31.37 7.05
CA THR A 208 7.55 31.90 6.48
C THR A 208 8.39 30.80 5.84
N GLY A 209 9.19 31.16 4.82
CA GLY A 209 10.15 30.26 4.19
C GLY A 209 9.51 29.06 3.49
N LEU A 210 9.89 27.85 3.92
CA LEU A 210 9.42 26.58 3.33
C LEU A 210 7.93 26.34 3.59
N GLU A 211 7.42 26.75 4.74
CA GLU A 211 6.02 26.56 5.11
C GLU A 211 5.09 27.34 4.17
N ALA A 212 5.45 28.57 3.81
CA ALA A 212 4.70 29.36 2.84
C ALA A 212 4.61 28.67 1.48
N LYS A 213 5.70 28.05 1.00
CA LYS A 213 5.72 27.28 -0.26
C LYS A 213 4.83 26.03 -0.21
N ILE A 214 4.83 25.33 0.93
CA ILE A 214 3.96 24.16 1.12
C ILE A 214 2.49 24.59 1.14
N ARG A 215 2.16 25.65 1.89
CA ARG A 215 0.81 26.22 1.94
C ARG A 215 0.33 26.70 0.57
N GLU A 216 1.18 27.38 -0.19
CA GLU A 216 0.87 27.81 -1.57
C GLU A 216 0.54 26.62 -2.48
N LYS A 217 1.34 25.55 -2.42
CA LYS A 217 1.09 24.34 -3.23
C LYS A 217 -0.22 23.67 -2.84
N LEU A 218 -0.46 23.48 -1.54
CA LEU A 218 -1.70 22.90 -1.04
C LEU A 218 -2.92 23.75 -1.40
N PHE A 219 -2.81 25.07 -1.25
CA PHE A 219 -3.87 26.00 -1.62
C PHE A 219 -4.24 25.85 -3.10
N LYS A 220 -3.26 25.82 -4.01
CA LYS A 220 -3.50 25.63 -5.44
C LYS A 220 -4.18 24.30 -5.76
N GLU A 221 -3.71 23.20 -5.17
CA GLU A 221 -4.27 21.87 -5.39
C GLU A 221 -5.72 21.76 -4.89
N PHE A 222 -6.00 22.23 -3.67
CA PHE A 222 -7.36 22.18 -3.12
C PHE A 222 -8.31 23.15 -3.82
N TRP A 223 -7.82 24.33 -4.21
CA TRP A 223 -8.67 25.33 -4.86
C TRP A 223 -9.17 24.86 -6.22
N ALA A 224 -8.30 24.26 -7.02
CA ALA A 224 -8.67 23.66 -8.31
C ALA A 224 -9.74 22.57 -8.14
N GLU A 225 -9.63 21.76 -7.08
CA GLU A 225 -10.61 20.71 -6.79
C GLU A 225 -11.96 21.30 -6.32
N PHE A 226 -11.96 22.38 -5.55
CA PHE A 226 -13.21 23.08 -5.20
C PHE A 226 -13.90 23.69 -6.41
N GLU A 227 -13.15 24.28 -7.33
CA GLU A 227 -13.71 24.80 -8.59
C GLU A 227 -14.29 23.66 -9.45
N ARG A 228 -13.61 22.50 -9.49
CA ARG A 228 -14.11 21.30 -10.18
C ARG A 228 -15.44 20.81 -9.60
N ILE A 229 -15.55 20.73 -8.27
CA ILE A 229 -16.78 20.30 -7.58
C ILE A 229 -17.91 21.33 -7.77
N GLU A 230 -17.61 22.63 -7.77
CA GLU A 230 -18.62 23.68 -8.03
C GLU A 230 -19.11 23.68 -9.48
N ALA A 231 -18.28 23.23 -10.42
CA ALA A 231 -18.63 23.11 -11.84
C ALA A 231 -19.37 21.81 -12.19
N GLU A 232 -19.39 20.83 -11.28
CA GLU A 232 -20.10 19.56 -11.47
C GLU A 232 -21.62 19.78 -11.29
N PRO A 233 -22.45 19.52 -12.32
CA PRO A 233 -23.88 19.85 -12.34
C PRO A 233 -24.76 18.93 -11.48
#